data_AF-A0A931VYV2-F1
#
_entry.id   AF-A0A931VYV2-F1
#
_cell.length_a   1.000
_cell.length_b   1.000
_cell.length_c   1.000
_cell.angle_alpha   90.00
_cell.angle_beta   90.00
_cell.angle_gamma   90.00
#
_symmetry.space_group_name_H-M   'P 1'
#
loop_
_entity.id
_entity.type
_entity.pdbx_description
1 polymer ?
#
loop_
_entity_poly.entity_id
_entity_poly.type
_entity_poly.pdbx_seq_one_letter_code
_entity_poly.pdbx_strand_id
1 'polypeptide(L)'
;MLLTLATTCKATSATGETVDRVVASVENVAITQSDVEKQYRLELFLSGQTPEAEPDSASLRYVRDRLVDQLLLQQEAETETGEMPDFFQAAAEAWEEVRAKYGNEELFRSALARLGMSEQEVLARLRVQERTLYLVDERLRPAAWAELSEIEEYYPETFVPEYERRGAGTPPPLEEVEGRIREILVQKKIDQLLPIWLEELRTGRRVKIHSF
;
A
#
# COMPACT_ATOMS: atom_id res chain seq x y z
N MET A 1 29.26 46.24 -55.84
CA MET A 1 28.02 45.45 -55.91
C MET A 1 28.11 44.34 -54.88
N LEU A 2 27.28 44.48 -53.84
CA LEU A 2 26.84 43.57 -52.76
C LEU A 2 27.55 42.23 -52.46
N LEU A 3 27.85 42.07 -51.16
CA LEU A 3 28.16 40.83 -50.42
C LEU A 3 26.97 39.85 -50.39
N THR A 4 27.27 38.55 -50.30
CA THR A 4 26.33 37.53 -49.78
C THR A 4 27.05 36.67 -48.75
N LEU A 5 26.75 36.90 -47.46
CA LEU A 5 27.03 35.96 -46.38
C LEU A 5 25.88 34.96 -46.30
N ALA A 6 26.19 33.67 -46.40
CA ALA A 6 25.25 32.60 -46.10
C ALA A 6 25.14 32.45 -44.57
N THR A 7 23.99 32.80 -44.01
CA THR A 7 23.69 32.62 -42.59
C THR A 7 23.11 31.22 -42.39
N THR A 8 23.92 30.30 -41.86
CA THR A 8 23.46 28.99 -41.40
C THR A 8 22.67 29.17 -40.10
N CYS A 9 21.34 29.01 -40.16
CA CYS A 9 20.51 28.90 -38.97
C CYS A 9 20.84 27.60 -38.22
N LYS A 10 21.48 27.73 -37.07
CA LYS A 10 21.55 26.67 -36.06
C LYS A 10 20.14 26.51 -35.47
N ALA A 11 19.46 25.42 -35.79
CA ALA A 11 18.26 25.01 -35.08
C ALA A 11 18.67 24.56 -33.67
N THR A 12 18.36 25.36 -32.66
CA THR A 12 18.40 24.94 -31.26
C THR A 12 17.23 23.99 -31.05
N SER A 13 17.50 22.69 -30.92
CA SER A 13 16.52 21.76 -30.36
C SER A 13 16.24 22.17 -28.93
N ALA A 14 15.02 22.68 -28.67
CA ALA A 14 14.50 22.82 -27.33
C ALA A 14 14.35 21.40 -26.75
N THR A 15 15.15 21.06 -25.76
CA THR A 15 14.91 19.91 -24.89
C THR A 15 13.59 20.17 -24.19
N GLY A 16 12.53 19.45 -24.58
CA GLY A 16 11.24 19.53 -23.91
C GLY A 16 11.42 19.21 -22.43
N GLU A 17 11.15 20.18 -21.58
CA GLU A 17 11.04 19.98 -20.14
C GLU A 17 9.83 19.08 -19.90
N THR A 18 10.07 17.82 -19.53
CA THR A 18 8.98 16.91 -19.14
C THR A 18 8.45 17.38 -17.80
N VAL A 19 7.42 18.21 -17.81
CA VAL A 19 6.69 18.61 -16.61
C VAL A 19 5.96 17.37 -16.09
N ASP A 20 6.33 16.89 -14.89
CA ASP A 20 5.65 15.78 -14.24
C ASP A 20 4.20 16.19 -13.92
N ARG A 21 3.25 15.39 -14.41
CA ARG A 21 1.82 15.72 -14.35
C ARG A 21 1.29 15.45 -12.95
N VAL A 22 0.59 16.41 -12.35
CA VAL A 22 -0.18 16.18 -11.13
C VAL A 22 -1.46 15.39 -11.49
N VAL A 23 -1.61 14.20 -10.92
CA VAL A 23 -2.73 13.28 -11.19
C VAL A 23 -3.73 13.22 -10.03
N ALA A 24 -3.33 13.65 -8.83
CA ALA A 24 -4.22 13.87 -7.70
C ALA A 24 -3.62 14.88 -6.71
N SER A 25 -4.41 15.37 -5.77
CA SER A 25 -3.91 16.08 -4.60
C SER A 25 -4.76 15.80 -3.37
N VAL A 26 -4.12 15.83 -2.20
CA VAL A 26 -4.73 15.72 -0.88
C VAL A 26 -4.26 16.91 -0.06
N GLU A 27 -5.17 17.82 0.28
CA GLU A 27 -4.87 19.12 0.90
C GLU A 27 -3.86 19.94 0.08
N ASN A 28 -2.62 20.00 0.56
CA ASN A 28 -1.51 20.74 -0.06
C ASN A 28 -0.43 19.80 -0.63
N VAL A 29 -0.67 18.48 -0.62
CA VAL A 29 0.25 17.48 -1.14
C VAL A 29 -0.21 17.07 -2.54
N ALA A 30 0.65 17.30 -3.53
CA ALA A 30 0.42 16.85 -4.90
C ALA A 30 0.91 15.41 -5.08
N ILE A 31 0.16 14.61 -5.81
CA ILE A 31 0.55 13.27 -6.26
C ILE A 31 0.78 13.36 -7.77
N THR A 32 2.00 13.05 -8.21
CA THR A 32 2.36 13.11 -9.62
C THR A 32 2.19 11.77 -10.33
N GLN A 33 2.22 11.78 -11.66
CA GLN A 33 2.22 10.55 -12.46
C GLN A 33 3.44 9.68 -12.09
N SER A 34 4.61 10.29 -11.92
CA SER A 34 5.81 9.53 -11.55
C SER A 34 5.70 8.92 -10.15
N ASP A 35 4.98 9.54 -9.21
CA ASP A 35 4.69 8.96 -7.90
C ASP A 35 3.82 7.70 -8.02
N VAL A 36 2.78 7.74 -8.86
CA VAL A 36 1.90 6.58 -9.11
C VAL A 36 2.67 5.43 -9.76
N GLU A 37 3.52 5.72 -10.76
CA GLU A 37 4.33 4.70 -11.42
C GLU A 37 5.37 4.07 -10.47
N LYS A 38 6.00 4.88 -9.60
CA LYS A 38 6.89 4.37 -8.54
C LYS A 38 6.12 3.50 -7.56
N GLN A 39 4.94 3.94 -7.13
CA GLN A 39 4.08 3.19 -6.23
C GLN A 39 3.67 1.84 -6.85
N TYR A 40 3.28 1.82 -8.13
CA TYR A 40 2.96 0.59 -8.85
C TYR A 40 4.13 -0.41 -8.84
N ARG A 41 5.35 0.05 -9.16
CA ARG A 41 6.54 -0.81 -9.13
C ARG A 41 6.86 -1.29 -7.72
N LEU A 42 6.70 -0.44 -6.72
CA LEU A 42 6.89 -0.79 -5.31
C LEU A 42 5.90 -1.87 -4.88
N GLU A 43 4.61 -1.73 -5.18
CA GLU A 43 3.58 -2.71 -4.81
C GLU A 43 3.83 -4.09 -5.41
N LEU A 44 4.28 -4.15 -6.67
CA LEU A 44 4.70 -5.39 -7.30
C LEU A 44 5.92 -5.99 -6.60
N PHE A 45 6.93 -5.16 -6.32
CA PHE A 45 8.14 -5.60 -5.63
C PHE A 45 7.82 -6.19 -4.25
N LEU A 46 7.01 -5.51 -3.45
CA LEU A 46 6.59 -5.98 -2.12
C LEU A 46 5.79 -7.30 -2.19
N SER A 47 5.18 -7.59 -3.34
CA SER A 47 4.43 -8.81 -3.62
C SER A 47 5.29 -9.94 -4.20
N GLY A 48 6.60 -9.76 -4.32
CA GLY A 48 7.50 -10.75 -4.95
C GLY A 48 7.39 -10.80 -6.47
N GLN A 49 6.78 -9.79 -7.09
CA GLN A 49 6.53 -9.71 -8.52
C GLN A 49 7.46 -8.66 -9.16
N THR A 50 7.60 -8.75 -10.48
CA THR A 50 8.32 -7.75 -11.28
C THR A 50 7.44 -7.39 -12.47
N PRO A 51 7.27 -6.10 -12.82
CA PRO A 51 6.46 -5.73 -13.97
C PRO A 51 7.02 -6.36 -15.26
N GLU A 52 6.20 -7.13 -15.96
CA GLU A 52 6.54 -7.69 -17.28
C GLU A 52 6.37 -6.65 -18.40
N ALA A 53 5.49 -5.68 -18.19
CA ALA A 53 5.20 -4.57 -19.08
C ALA A 53 4.90 -3.29 -18.28
N GLU A 54 4.88 -2.16 -18.98
CA GLU A 54 4.41 -0.90 -18.41
C GLU A 54 2.93 -1.00 -17.99
N PRO A 55 2.53 -0.37 -16.87
CA PRO A 55 1.17 -0.43 -16.39
C PRO A 55 0.19 0.22 -17.38
N ASP A 56 -0.97 -0.40 -17.57
CA ASP A 56 -2.05 0.23 -18.32
C ASP A 56 -2.69 1.39 -17.52
N SER A 57 -3.47 2.22 -18.21
CA SER A 57 -4.11 3.39 -17.57
C SER A 57 -5.12 3.00 -16.49
N ALA A 58 -5.68 1.79 -16.52
CA ALA A 58 -6.62 1.34 -15.49
C ALA A 58 -5.88 1.00 -14.19
N SER A 59 -4.74 0.31 -14.32
CA SER A 59 -3.82 -0.02 -13.22
C SER A 59 -3.29 1.25 -12.57
N LEU A 60 -2.87 2.25 -13.38
CA LEU A 60 -2.42 3.53 -12.85
C LEU A 60 -3.53 4.28 -12.09
N ARG A 61 -4.78 4.26 -12.57
CA ARG A 61 -5.92 4.86 -11.82
C ARG A 61 -6.14 4.16 -10.48
N TYR A 62 -6.09 2.83 -10.46
CA TYR A 62 -6.25 2.06 -9.23
C TYR A 62 -5.14 2.37 -8.21
N VAL A 63 -3.88 2.43 -8.65
CA VAL A 63 -2.74 2.78 -7.79
C VAL A 63 -2.84 4.23 -7.30
N ARG A 64 -3.25 5.18 -8.14
CA ARG A 64 -3.49 6.57 -7.72
C ARG A 64 -4.52 6.64 -6.61
N ASP A 65 -5.64 5.94 -6.76
CA ASP A 65 -6.72 6.00 -5.78
C ASP A 65 -6.27 5.40 -4.44
N ARG A 66 -5.53 4.29 -4.47
CA ARG A 66 -4.88 3.73 -3.28
C ARG A 66 -3.84 4.65 -2.65
N LEU A 67 -3.03 5.33 -3.47
CA LEU A 67 -2.01 6.26 -2.97
C LEU A 67 -2.66 7.48 -2.29
N VAL A 68 -3.82 7.92 -2.77
CA VAL A 68 -4.66 8.91 -2.08
C VAL A 68 -5.11 8.39 -0.72
N ASP A 69 -5.63 7.15 -0.64
CA ASP A 69 -6.06 6.55 0.63
C ASP A 69 -4.90 6.42 1.64
N GLN A 70 -3.74 5.96 1.17
CA GLN A 70 -2.52 5.87 1.98
C GLN A 70 -2.11 7.24 2.53
N LEU A 71 -2.16 8.29 1.71
CA LEU A 71 -1.81 9.63 2.13
C LEU A 71 -2.80 10.20 3.15
N LEU A 72 -4.10 9.92 3.00
CA LEU A 72 -5.12 10.31 3.96
C LEU A 72 -4.86 9.66 5.33
N LEU A 73 -4.61 8.35 5.34
CA LEU A 73 -4.29 7.60 6.56
C LEU A 73 -2.97 8.06 7.18
N GLN A 74 -1.94 8.35 6.37
CA GLN A 74 -0.67 8.87 6.88
C GLN A 74 -0.87 10.22 7.56
N GLN A 75 -1.60 11.14 6.93
CA GLN A 75 -1.86 12.44 7.53
C GLN A 75 -2.73 12.32 8.79
N GLU A 76 -3.64 11.35 8.86
CA GLU A 76 -4.37 11.04 10.09
C GLU A 76 -3.41 10.54 11.18
N ALA A 77 -2.49 9.63 10.84
CA ALA A 77 -1.46 9.14 11.77
C ALA A 77 -0.56 10.26 12.30
N GLU A 78 -0.37 11.34 11.54
CA GLU A 78 0.39 12.52 11.94
C GLU A 78 -0.38 13.44 12.90
N THR A 79 -1.71 13.35 12.95
CA THR A 79 -2.52 14.10 13.92
C THR A 79 -2.61 13.43 15.29
N GLU A 80 -2.30 12.14 15.37
CA GLU A 80 -2.28 11.41 16.63
C GLU A 80 -1.18 11.94 17.57
N THR A 81 -1.59 12.34 18.77
CA THR A 81 -0.70 12.95 19.78
C THR A 81 -0.18 11.94 20.81
N GLY A 82 -0.57 10.67 20.70
CA GLY A 82 -0.15 9.60 21.60
C GLY A 82 1.31 9.18 21.39
N GLU A 83 1.87 8.48 22.38
CA GLU A 83 3.15 7.78 22.21
C GLU A 83 2.94 6.64 21.21
N MET A 84 3.55 6.76 20.04
CA MET A 84 3.53 5.69 19.06
C MET A 84 4.71 4.73 19.22
N PRO A 85 4.49 3.43 19.00
CA PRO A 85 5.57 2.47 18.92
C PRO A 85 6.61 2.86 17.87
N ASP A 86 7.82 2.33 18.05
CA ASP A 86 8.82 2.42 17.00
C ASP A 86 8.66 1.26 16.00
N PHE A 87 8.37 1.60 14.76
CA PHE A 87 8.12 0.64 13.69
C PHE A 87 9.39 0.18 12.95
N PHE A 88 10.60 0.53 13.41
CA PHE A 88 11.83 0.08 12.75
C PHE A 88 11.98 -1.45 12.71
N GLN A 89 11.68 -2.14 13.81
CA GLN A 89 11.77 -3.60 13.87
C GLN A 89 10.71 -4.25 12.97
N ALA A 90 9.45 -3.81 13.05
CA ALA A 90 8.37 -4.30 12.19
C ALA A 90 8.70 -4.12 10.70
N ALA A 91 9.26 -2.96 10.31
CA ALA A 91 9.70 -2.72 8.94
C ALA A 91 10.84 -3.65 8.49
N ALA A 92 11.77 -4.00 9.39
CA ALA A 92 12.85 -4.94 9.10
C ALA A 92 12.32 -6.38 8.95
N GLU A 93 11.34 -6.78 9.76
CA GLU A 93 10.66 -8.07 9.62
C GLU A 93 9.89 -8.14 8.29
N ALA A 94 9.10 -7.11 7.96
CA ALA A 94 8.40 -7.01 6.68
C ALA A 94 9.36 -7.03 5.48
N TRP A 95 10.56 -6.44 5.61
CA TRP A 95 11.60 -6.49 4.59
C TRP A 95 12.10 -7.91 4.34
N GLU A 96 12.36 -8.69 5.39
CA GLU A 96 12.75 -10.10 5.25
C GLU A 96 11.61 -10.95 4.68
N GLU A 97 10.35 -10.66 5.01
CA GLU A 97 9.20 -11.31 4.37
C GLU A 97 9.13 -11.03 2.86
N VAL A 98 9.33 -9.78 2.45
CA VAL A 98 9.40 -9.41 1.03
C VAL A 98 10.54 -10.17 0.35
N ARG A 99 11.72 -10.21 0.96
CA ARG A 99 12.88 -10.93 0.44
C ARG A 99 12.61 -12.43 0.30
N ALA A 100 11.91 -13.05 1.26
CA ALA A 100 11.56 -14.46 1.23
C ALA A 100 10.57 -14.83 0.11
N LYS A 101 9.79 -13.86 -0.42
CA LYS A 101 8.92 -14.09 -1.60
C LYS A 101 9.72 -14.31 -2.88
N TYR A 102 10.98 -13.89 -2.92
CA TYR A 102 11.88 -14.13 -4.04
C TYR A 102 12.61 -15.46 -3.86
N GLY A 103 12.66 -16.27 -4.92
CA GLY A 103 13.22 -17.63 -4.84
C GLY A 103 14.70 -17.70 -4.46
N ASN A 104 15.46 -16.61 -4.65
CA ASN A 104 16.85 -16.49 -4.18
C ASN A 104 17.29 -15.01 -4.13
N GLU A 105 18.48 -14.79 -3.53
CA GLU A 105 19.08 -13.46 -3.37
C GLU A 105 19.38 -12.75 -4.70
N GLU A 106 19.76 -13.47 -5.75
CA GLU A 106 20.09 -12.86 -7.05
C GLU A 106 18.84 -12.27 -7.72
N LEU A 107 17.72 -13.01 -7.69
CA LEU A 107 16.43 -12.54 -8.18
C LEU A 107 15.94 -11.33 -7.38
N PHE A 108 16.09 -11.37 -6.05
CA PHE A 108 15.74 -10.26 -5.18
C PHE A 108 16.54 -9.00 -5.50
N ARG A 109 17.87 -9.10 -5.56
CA ARG A 109 18.75 -7.95 -5.88
C ARG A 109 18.49 -7.40 -7.28
N SER A 110 18.18 -8.26 -8.25
CA SER A 110 17.78 -7.84 -9.59
C SER A 110 16.46 -7.06 -9.57
N ALA A 111 15.47 -7.54 -8.81
CA ALA A 111 14.18 -6.85 -8.66
C ALA A 111 14.33 -5.49 -7.96
N LEU A 112 15.15 -5.41 -6.89
CA LEU A 112 15.43 -4.15 -6.19
C LEU A 112 16.14 -3.14 -7.11
N ALA A 113 17.10 -3.59 -7.92
CA ALA A 113 17.77 -2.73 -8.90
C ALA A 113 16.80 -2.18 -9.95
N ARG A 114 15.82 -2.98 -10.41
CA ARG A 114 14.77 -2.54 -11.35
C ARG A 114 13.75 -1.62 -10.72
N LEU A 115 13.47 -1.77 -9.42
CA LEU A 115 12.59 -0.86 -8.68
C LEU A 115 13.13 0.57 -8.71
N GLY A 116 14.46 0.73 -8.72
CA GLY A 116 15.11 2.04 -8.76
C GLY A 116 15.08 2.77 -7.41
N MET A 117 14.89 2.02 -6.33
CA MET A 117 14.95 2.51 -4.94
C MET A 117 16.10 1.82 -4.21
N SER A 118 16.72 2.54 -3.29
CA SER A 118 17.64 1.96 -2.32
C SER A 118 16.90 1.13 -1.27
N GLU A 119 17.61 0.20 -0.65
CA GLU A 119 17.12 -0.59 0.48
C GLU A 119 16.59 0.30 1.62
N GLN A 120 17.28 1.40 1.92
CA GLN A 120 16.87 2.36 2.96
C GLN A 120 15.56 3.06 2.62
N GLU A 121 15.34 3.41 1.35
CA GLU A 121 14.08 4.01 0.91
C GLU A 121 12.93 3.01 1.01
N VAL A 122 13.14 1.73 0.66
CA VAL A 122 12.09 0.71 0.82
C VAL A 122 11.78 0.45 2.29
N LEU A 123 12.80 0.34 3.15
CA LEU A 123 12.60 0.21 4.60
C LEU A 123 11.84 1.41 5.18
N ALA A 124 12.12 2.63 4.72
CA ALA A 124 11.37 3.80 5.13
C ALA A 124 9.89 3.72 4.70
N ARG A 125 9.60 3.21 3.50
CA ARG A 125 8.23 2.97 3.03
C ARG A 125 7.51 1.91 3.87
N LEU A 126 8.18 0.78 4.16
CA LEU A 126 7.64 -0.27 5.01
C LEU A 126 7.34 0.28 6.41
N ARG A 127 8.21 1.11 6.98
CA ARG A 127 7.96 1.72 8.29
C ARG A 127 6.71 2.61 8.31
N VAL A 128 6.48 3.39 7.25
CA VAL A 128 5.25 4.19 7.11
C VAL A 128 4.03 3.28 6.96
N GLN A 129 4.16 2.17 6.23
CA GLN A 129 3.09 1.18 6.07
C GLN A 129 2.73 0.53 7.42
N GLU A 130 3.71 0.07 8.20
CA GLU A 130 3.48 -0.53 9.53
C GLU A 130 2.80 0.44 10.49
N ARG A 131 3.25 1.71 10.51
CA ARG A 131 2.57 2.77 11.27
C ARG A 131 1.12 2.95 10.83
N THR A 132 0.86 2.89 9.52
CA THR A 132 -0.48 3.04 8.97
C THR A 132 -1.38 1.87 9.36
N LEU A 133 -0.88 0.63 9.28
CA LEU A 133 -1.60 -0.56 9.72
C LEU A 133 -1.93 -0.52 11.21
N TYR A 134 -0.97 -0.08 12.03
CA TYR A 134 -1.20 0.12 13.46
C TYR A 134 -2.30 1.15 13.74
N LEU A 135 -2.29 2.29 13.05
CA LEU A 135 -3.34 3.30 13.19
C LEU A 135 -4.72 2.73 12.84
N VAL A 136 -4.82 2.02 11.71
CA VAL A 136 -6.07 1.39 11.26
C VAL A 136 -6.60 0.45 12.33
N ASP A 137 -5.74 -0.41 12.87
CA ASP A 137 -6.10 -1.36 13.93
C ASP A 137 -6.58 -0.63 15.19
N GLU A 138 -5.78 0.29 15.75
CA GLU A 138 -6.14 1.04 16.96
C GLU A 138 -7.46 1.81 16.80
N ARG A 139 -7.67 2.45 15.65
CA ARG A 139 -8.84 3.31 15.41
C ARG A 139 -10.13 2.53 15.23
N LEU A 140 -10.06 1.35 14.60
CA LEU A 140 -11.24 0.57 14.20
C LEU A 140 -11.52 -0.61 15.11
N ARG A 141 -10.50 -1.18 15.78
CA ARG A 141 -10.65 -2.33 16.69
C ARG A 141 -11.72 -2.13 17.76
N PRO A 142 -11.90 -0.96 18.40
CA PRO A 142 -12.97 -0.76 19.37
C PRO A 142 -14.38 -0.95 18.78
N ALA A 143 -14.57 -0.59 17.50
CA ALA A 143 -15.84 -0.78 16.78
C ALA A 143 -15.97 -2.17 16.14
N ALA A 144 -14.85 -2.88 15.98
CA ALA A 144 -14.76 -4.19 15.36
C ALA A 144 -14.86 -5.36 16.36
N TRP A 145 -15.30 -5.11 17.59
CA TRP A 145 -15.45 -6.16 18.61
C TRP A 145 -16.32 -7.32 18.12
N ALA A 146 -15.88 -8.55 18.41
CA ALA A 146 -16.61 -9.77 18.06
C ALA A 146 -17.27 -10.38 19.31
N GLU A 147 -18.59 -10.49 19.27
CA GLU A 147 -19.41 -11.06 20.33
C GLU A 147 -19.25 -12.59 20.41
N LEU A 148 -19.53 -13.16 21.59
CA LEU A 148 -19.43 -14.61 21.79
C LEU A 148 -20.31 -15.39 20.81
N SER A 149 -21.52 -14.91 20.53
CA SER A 149 -22.43 -15.57 19.59
C SER A 149 -21.87 -15.65 18.17
N GLU A 150 -21.11 -14.64 17.74
CA GLU A 150 -20.46 -14.65 16.42
C GLU A 150 -19.33 -15.69 16.36
N ILE A 151 -18.64 -15.91 17.49
CA ILE A 151 -17.60 -16.93 17.61
C ILE A 151 -18.21 -18.34 17.59
N GLU A 152 -19.31 -18.53 18.34
CA GLU A 152 -20.07 -19.78 18.39
C GLU A 152 -20.68 -20.16 17.03
N GLU A 153 -21.09 -19.17 16.22
CA GLU A 153 -21.57 -19.36 14.85
C GLU A 153 -20.41 -19.63 13.88
N TYR A 154 -19.32 -18.86 13.97
CA TYR A 154 -18.18 -18.99 13.07
C TYR A 154 -17.48 -20.35 13.15
N TYR A 155 -17.40 -20.93 14.34
CA TYR A 155 -16.68 -22.17 14.58
C TYR A 155 -17.21 -23.36 13.75
N PRO A 156 -18.48 -23.78 13.87
CA PRO A 156 -19.01 -24.88 13.07
C PRO A 156 -19.20 -24.50 11.60
N GLU A 157 -19.52 -23.25 11.28
CA GLU A 157 -19.88 -22.88 9.90
C GLU A 157 -18.69 -22.61 9.00
N THR A 158 -17.60 -22.08 9.55
CA THR A 158 -16.41 -21.71 8.76
C THR A 158 -15.17 -22.42 9.24
N PHE A 159 -14.84 -22.36 10.53
CA PHE A 159 -13.57 -22.89 11.03
C PHE A 159 -13.43 -24.40 10.82
N VAL A 160 -14.43 -25.19 11.24
CA VAL A 160 -14.42 -26.65 11.10
C VAL A 160 -14.32 -27.08 9.63
N PRO A 161 -15.17 -26.61 8.70
CA PRO A 161 -15.06 -27.00 7.30
C PRO A 161 -13.73 -26.60 6.64
N GLU A 162 -13.15 -25.45 7.01
CA GLU A 162 -11.84 -25.05 6.52
C GLU A 162 -10.70 -25.90 7.09
N TYR A 163 -10.79 -26.27 8.37
CA TYR A 163 -9.80 -27.11 9.04
C TYR A 163 -9.77 -28.51 8.43
N GLU A 164 -10.94 -29.12 8.23
CA GLU A 164 -11.08 -30.43 7.61
C GLU A 164 -10.58 -30.44 6.17
N ARG A 165 -10.88 -29.38 5.40
CA ARG A 165 -10.42 -29.25 4.00
C ARG A 165 -8.89 -29.21 3.89
N ARG A 166 -8.20 -28.68 4.90
CA ARG A 166 -6.73 -28.66 4.96
C ARG A 166 -6.12 -30.02 5.33
N GLY A 167 -6.95 -31.03 5.63
CA GLY A 167 -6.49 -32.37 5.98
C GLY A 167 -5.81 -32.46 7.34
N ALA A 168 -6.09 -31.51 8.24
CA ALA A 168 -5.41 -31.39 9.54
C ALA A 168 -5.95 -32.35 10.63
N GLY A 169 -6.89 -33.25 10.27
CA GLY A 169 -7.49 -34.21 11.20
C GLY A 169 -8.71 -33.63 11.92
N THR A 170 -8.95 -34.08 13.16
CA THR A 170 -10.07 -33.62 13.98
C THR A 170 -9.86 -32.16 14.40
N PRO A 171 -10.84 -31.26 14.17
CA PRO A 171 -10.76 -29.89 14.63
C PRO A 171 -10.60 -29.79 16.16
N PRO A 172 -9.73 -28.91 16.67
CA PRO A 172 -9.63 -28.63 18.10
C PRO A 172 -10.93 -28.01 18.63
N PRO A 173 -11.30 -28.27 19.89
CA PRO A 173 -12.55 -27.76 20.47
C PRO A 173 -12.60 -26.23 20.50
N LEU A 174 -13.80 -25.66 20.53
CA LEU A 174 -14.03 -24.20 20.44
C LEU A 174 -13.20 -23.44 21.48
N GLU A 175 -13.13 -23.93 22.71
CA GLU A 175 -12.44 -23.30 23.82
C GLU A 175 -10.93 -23.13 23.56
N GLU A 176 -10.33 -24.02 22.76
CA GLU A 176 -8.91 -23.93 22.39
C GLU A 176 -8.64 -22.91 21.28
N VAL A 177 -9.65 -22.58 20.46
CA VAL A 177 -9.51 -21.70 19.29
C VAL A 177 -10.32 -20.41 19.37
N GLU A 178 -11.08 -20.21 20.43
CA GLU A 178 -11.97 -19.05 20.63
C GLU A 178 -11.22 -17.73 20.41
N GLY A 179 -10.06 -17.55 21.04
CA GLY A 179 -9.26 -16.32 20.90
C GLY A 179 -8.79 -16.08 19.47
N ARG A 180 -8.43 -17.14 18.73
CA ARG A 180 -8.04 -17.04 17.32
C ARG A 180 -9.23 -16.70 16.43
N ILE A 181 -10.39 -17.31 16.68
CA ILE A 181 -11.61 -17.00 15.94
C ILE A 181 -12.04 -15.57 16.20
N ARG A 182 -12.00 -15.11 17.45
CA ARG A 182 -12.25 -13.71 17.82
C ARG A 182 -11.37 -12.77 17.01
N GLU A 183 -10.05 -13.02 16.96
CA GLU A 183 -9.14 -12.16 16.19
C GLU A 183 -9.46 -12.19 14.69
N ILE A 184 -9.79 -13.34 14.11
CA ILE A 184 -10.22 -13.42 12.70
C ILE A 184 -11.47 -12.57 12.44
N LEU A 185 -12.46 -12.64 13.34
CA LEU A 185 -13.69 -11.87 13.22
C LEU A 185 -13.45 -10.37 13.39
N VAL A 186 -12.60 -9.98 14.34
CA VAL A 186 -12.19 -8.58 14.52
C VAL A 186 -11.53 -8.06 13.25
N GLN A 187 -10.55 -8.77 12.69
CA GLN A 187 -9.89 -8.34 11.45
C GLN A 187 -10.87 -8.23 10.28
N LYS A 188 -11.80 -9.19 10.12
CA LYS A 188 -12.86 -9.10 9.10
C LYS A 188 -13.74 -7.87 9.26
N LYS A 189 -14.05 -7.48 10.49
CA LYS A 189 -14.83 -6.27 10.77
C LYS A 189 -14.01 -5.00 10.53
N ILE A 190 -12.73 -4.99 10.87
CA ILE A 190 -11.82 -3.88 10.53
C ILE A 190 -11.79 -3.68 9.00
N ASP A 191 -11.64 -4.75 8.22
CA ASP A 191 -11.66 -4.71 6.75
C ASP A 191 -12.98 -4.14 6.19
N GLN A 192 -14.11 -4.38 6.87
CA GLN A 192 -15.42 -3.83 6.50
C GLN A 192 -15.58 -2.36 6.89
N LEU A 193 -14.97 -1.94 8.00
CA LEU A 193 -15.04 -0.57 8.51
C LEU A 193 -14.07 0.37 7.81
N LEU A 194 -12.92 -0.13 7.34
CA LEU A 194 -11.87 0.68 6.71
C LEU A 194 -12.37 1.49 5.50
N PRO A 195 -13.12 0.93 4.52
CA PRO A 195 -13.65 1.72 3.41
C PRO A 195 -14.60 2.84 3.85
N ILE A 196 -15.38 2.62 4.91
CA ILE A 196 -16.29 3.62 5.47
C ILE A 196 -15.48 4.77 6.05
N TRP A 197 -14.47 4.45 6.86
CA TRP A 197 -13.60 5.45 7.45
C TRP A 197 -12.76 6.22 6.42
N LEU A 198 -12.27 5.55 5.37
CA LEU A 198 -11.58 6.21 4.25
C LEU A 198 -12.49 7.22 3.53
N GLU A 199 -13.76 6.89 3.34
CA GLU A 199 -14.73 7.82 2.74
C GLU A 199 -15.01 9.03 3.65
N GLU A 200 -15.05 8.83 4.97
CA GLU A 200 -15.14 9.92 5.94
C GLU A 200 -13.91 10.84 5.85
N LEU A 201 -12.70 10.27 5.80
CA LEU A 201 -11.46 11.04 5.63
C LEU A 201 -11.43 11.80 4.30
N ARG A 202 -11.86 11.17 3.21
CA ARG A 202 -11.97 11.77 1.88
C ARG A 202 -12.95 12.95 1.87
N THR A 203 -14.09 12.82 2.54
CA THR A 203 -15.11 13.88 2.63
C THR A 203 -14.66 15.02 3.54
N GLY A 204 -13.94 14.70 4.62
CA GLY A 204 -13.42 15.68 5.58
C GLY A 204 -12.22 16.48 5.08
N ARG A 205 -11.57 16.07 3.99
CA ARG A 205 -10.34 16.67 3.45
C ARG A 205 -10.51 17.08 1.99
N ARG A 206 -9.69 18.02 1.53
CA ARG A 206 -9.69 18.49 0.14
C ARG A 206 -8.94 17.50 -0.74
N VAL A 207 -9.66 16.55 -1.31
CA VAL A 207 -9.14 15.61 -2.32
C VAL A 207 -9.53 16.08 -3.72
N LYS A 208 -8.57 16.13 -4.65
CA LYS A 208 -8.83 16.38 -6.07
C LYS A 208 -8.20 15.29 -6.93
N ILE A 209 -8.95 14.80 -7.89
CA ILE A 209 -8.49 13.81 -8.86
C ILE A 209 -8.35 14.48 -10.23
N HIS A 210 -7.24 14.21 -10.89
CA HIS A 210 -6.93 14.67 -12.24
C HIS A 210 -6.75 13.47 -13.18
N SER A 211 -6.84 13.72 -14.49
CA SER A 211 -6.58 12.69 -15.49
C SER A 211 -5.08 12.42 -15.65
N PHE A 212 -4.75 11.18 -16.01
CA PHE A 212 -3.42 10.80 -16.47
C PHE A 212 -3.04 11.48 -17.77
#